data_AF-A0AAD2ACM9-F1
#
_entry.id   AF-A0AAD2ACM9-F1
#
_cell.length_a   1.000
_cell.length_b   1.000
_cell.length_c   1.000
_cell.angle_alpha   90.00
_cell.angle_beta   90.00
_cell.angle_gamma   90.00
#
_symmetry.space_group_name_H-M   'P 1'
#
loop_
_entity.id
_entity.type
_entity.pdbx_description
1 polymer ?
#
loop_
_entity_poly.entity_id
_entity_poly.type
_entity_poly.pdbx_seq_one_letter_code
_entity_poly.pdbx_strand_id
1 'polypeptide(L)'
;MEKPEAELLINHFSHPHPLKLVSFKPPSTLNRLTCSACTKQASGVIYTCDSCNYCLHKPCSKMPQHFKHEADSHTLSLLAAPPYPEGAFECNACGTKGTGFCYHCENCHLDLHTVCAFLRSSVKSNAHKHALNLCFESPYGDKA
;
A
#
# COMPACT_ATOMS: atom_id res chain seq x y z
N MET A 1 23.46 -7.93 26.52
CA MET A 1 22.18 -7.46 25.93
C MET A 1 22.41 -7.34 24.44
N GLU A 2 21.99 -8.35 23.69
CA GLU A 2 22.21 -8.46 22.24
C GLU A 2 21.42 -7.35 21.53
N LYS A 3 22.09 -6.59 20.66
CA LYS A 3 21.43 -5.64 19.76
C LYS A 3 20.60 -6.45 18.76
N PRO A 4 19.33 -6.12 18.50
CA PRO A 4 18.58 -6.80 17.45
C PRO A 4 19.19 -6.38 16.11
N GLU A 5 19.93 -7.28 15.48
CA GLU A 5 20.38 -7.11 14.11
C GLU A 5 19.13 -6.99 13.24
N ALA A 6 18.92 -5.81 12.65
CA ALA A 6 17.84 -5.61 11.71
C ALA A 6 18.03 -6.60 10.56
N GLU A 7 17.04 -7.45 10.28
CA GLU A 7 17.09 -8.46 9.20
C GLU A 7 17.53 -7.83 7.88
N LEU A 8 18.81 -8.05 7.54
CA LEU A 8 19.46 -7.50 6.35
C LEU A 8 18.99 -8.21 5.08
N LEU A 9 18.38 -9.38 5.20
CA LEU A 9 17.84 -10.20 4.12
C LEU A 9 16.45 -10.71 4.52
N ILE A 10 15.49 -10.63 3.61
CA ILE A 10 14.13 -11.15 3.82
C ILE A 10 13.67 -11.97 2.61
N ASN A 11 12.87 -13.00 2.85
CA ASN A 11 12.06 -13.64 1.81
C ASN A 11 10.65 -13.03 1.89
N HIS A 12 10.21 -12.37 0.83
CA HIS A 12 8.95 -11.63 0.84
C HIS A 12 7.92 -12.29 -0.08
N PHE A 13 6.67 -12.41 0.37
CA PHE A 13 5.62 -13.17 -0.35
C PHE A 13 5.38 -12.70 -1.80
N SER A 14 5.66 -11.43 -2.09
CA SER A 14 5.46 -10.82 -3.40
C SER A 14 6.59 -11.08 -4.40
N HIS A 15 7.69 -11.72 -3.99
CA HIS A 15 8.87 -11.87 -4.83
C HIS A 15 9.66 -13.15 -4.49
N PRO A 16 10.04 -13.97 -5.48
CA PRO A 16 10.66 -15.28 -5.23
C PRO A 16 12.11 -15.21 -4.72
N HIS A 17 12.83 -14.12 -4.99
CA HIS A 17 14.22 -13.97 -4.56
C HIS A 17 14.34 -13.27 -3.19
N PRO A 18 15.38 -13.58 -2.40
CA PRO A 18 15.68 -12.83 -1.19
C PRO A 18 15.94 -11.35 -1.49
N LEU A 19 15.40 -10.47 -0.65
CA LEU A 19 15.60 -9.03 -0.75
C LEU A 19 16.57 -8.55 0.32
N LYS A 20 17.54 -7.73 -0.08
CA LYS A 20 18.58 -7.17 0.78
C LYS A 20 18.26 -5.75 1.21
N LEU A 21 18.45 -5.44 2.49
CA LEU A 21 18.25 -4.11 3.04
C LEU A 21 19.43 -3.20 2.68
N VAL A 22 19.14 -2.07 2.03
CA VAL A 22 20.13 -1.07 1.63
C VAL A 22 19.63 0.35 1.93
N SER A 23 20.58 1.26 2.15
CA SER A 23 20.30 2.70 2.15
C SER A 23 20.49 3.24 0.74
N PHE A 24 19.39 3.57 0.08
CA PHE A 24 19.37 4.03 -1.30
C PHE A 24 19.11 5.54 -1.38
N LYS A 25 20.04 6.25 -2.01
CA LYS A 25 19.85 7.65 -2.41
C LYS A 25 19.71 7.66 -3.93
N PRO A 26 18.54 8.03 -4.47
CA PRO A 26 18.35 8.03 -5.91
C PRO A 26 19.33 9.02 -6.56
N PRO A 27 20.02 8.63 -7.64
CA PRO A 27 20.86 9.55 -8.39
C PRO A 27 20.00 10.67 -9.00
N SER A 28 20.59 11.86 -9.15
CA SER A 28 19.93 13.06 -9.69
C SER A 28 19.49 12.93 -11.16
N THR A 29 19.92 11.88 -11.87
CA THR A 29 19.61 11.67 -13.30
C THR A 29 19.12 10.25 -13.61
N LEU A 30 18.04 10.21 -14.41
CA LEU A 30 17.52 9.13 -15.28
C LEU A 30 17.10 7.77 -14.69
N ASN A 31 17.71 7.22 -13.64
CA ASN A 31 17.31 5.91 -13.12
C ASN A 31 16.40 6.01 -11.90
N ARG A 32 15.08 6.12 -12.15
CA ARG A 32 14.05 6.17 -11.10
C ARG A 32 13.62 4.75 -10.72
N LEU A 33 14.43 4.08 -9.89
CA LEU A 33 13.96 2.86 -9.22
C LEU A 33 12.67 3.20 -8.44
N THR A 34 11.60 2.43 -8.66
CA THR A 34 10.30 2.62 -8.02
C THR A 34 9.96 1.43 -7.13
N CYS A 35 9.34 1.71 -5.99
CA CYS A 35 8.85 0.67 -5.09
C CYS A 35 7.69 -0.08 -5.74
N SER A 36 7.81 -1.40 -5.83
CA SER A 36 6.80 -2.26 -6.47
C SER A 36 5.46 -2.26 -5.74
N ALA A 37 5.44 -1.91 -4.44
CA ALA A 37 4.21 -1.85 -3.67
C ALA A 37 3.45 -0.53 -3.83
N CYS A 38 4.12 0.61 -3.59
CA CYS A 38 3.45 1.92 -3.56
C CYS A 38 3.62 2.74 -4.84
N THR A 39 4.36 2.20 -5.83
CA THR A 39 4.69 2.81 -7.14
C THR A 39 5.41 4.16 -7.08
N LYS A 40 5.78 4.63 -5.89
CA LYS A 40 6.58 5.85 -5.69
C LYS A 40 8.07 5.58 -5.84
N GLN A 41 8.83 6.64 -6.09
CA GLN A 41 10.28 6.57 -6.20
C GLN A 41 10.92 5.96 -4.94
N ALA A 42 11.81 4.99 -5.16
CA ALA A 42 12.58 4.35 -4.10
C ALA A 42 13.59 5.35 -3.52
N SER A 43 13.60 5.47 -2.20
CA SER A 43 14.49 6.36 -1.45
C SER A 43 14.58 5.94 0.01
N GLY A 44 15.68 6.31 0.66
CA GLY A 44 15.91 5.99 2.06
C GLY A 44 16.25 4.52 2.25
N VAL A 45 15.64 3.87 3.24
CA VAL A 45 15.89 2.46 3.55
C VAL A 45 14.93 1.56 2.78
N ILE A 46 15.48 0.76 1.88
CA ILE A 46 14.72 -0.10 0.96
C ILE A 46 15.27 -1.54 0.97
N TYR A 47 14.41 -2.48 0.62
CA TYR A 47 14.78 -3.84 0.27
C TYR A 47 14.92 -3.94 -1.26
N THR A 48 16.04 -4.44 -1.76
CA THR A 48 16.32 -4.62 -3.20
C THR A 48 16.65 -6.08 -3.50
N CYS A 49 16.24 -6.55 -4.67
CA CYS A 49 16.71 -7.80 -5.22
C CYS A 49 17.98 -7.55 -6.06
N ASP A 50 19.01 -8.37 -5.89
CA ASP A 50 20.22 -8.27 -6.72
C ASP A 50 20.03 -8.95 -8.09
N SER A 51 19.07 -9.89 -8.19
CA SER A 51 18.79 -10.65 -9.43
C SER A 51 17.85 -9.92 -10.39
N CYS A 52 17.12 -8.89 -9.95
CA CYS A 52 16.17 -8.15 -10.78
C CYS A 52 15.86 -6.76 -10.22
N ASN A 53 15.24 -5.88 -11.01
CA ASN A 53 14.87 -4.51 -10.62
C ASN A 53 13.70 -4.41 -9.63
N TYR A 54 13.54 -5.37 -8.72
CA TYR A 54 12.49 -5.40 -7.70
C TYR A 54 12.95 -4.66 -6.45
N CYS A 55 12.12 -3.75 -5.94
CA CYS A 55 12.39 -3.12 -4.66
C CYS A 55 11.13 -2.76 -3.88
N LEU A 56 11.28 -2.70 -2.57
CA LEU A 56 10.25 -2.28 -1.62
C LEU A 56 10.84 -1.28 -0.64
N HIS A 57 10.13 -0.21 -0.31
CA HIS A 57 10.48 0.54 0.90
C HIS A 57 10.33 -0.36 2.12
N LYS A 58 11.17 -0.20 3.14
CA LYS A 58 11.08 -0.99 4.38
C LYS A 58 9.68 -0.97 5.03
N PRO A 59 8.92 0.14 5.02
CA PRO A 59 7.53 0.11 5.49
C PRO A 59 6.59 -0.68 4.57
N CYS A 60 6.80 -0.63 3.26
CA CYS A 60 6.00 -1.37 2.28
C CYS A 60 6.16 -2.88 2.40
N SER A 61 7.36 -3.36 2.75
CA SER A 61 7.59 -4.80 2.99
C SER A 61 6.98 -5.31 4.30
N LYS A 62 6.44 -4.42 5.14
CA LYS A 62 5.84 -4.74 6.44
C LYS A 62 4.35 -4.47 6.48
N MET A 63 3.73 -4.22 5.32
CA MET A 63 2.30 -4.02 5.24
C MET A 63 1.56 -5.30 5.67
N PRO A 64 0.50 -5.20 6.49
CA PRO A 64 -0.24 -6.38 6.91
C PRO A 64 -0.89 -7.03 5.69
N GLN A 65 -0.75 -8.35 5.57
CA GLN A 65 -1.36 -9.10 4.46
C GLN A 65 -2.89 -9.11 4.53
N HIS A 66 -3.44 -9.00 5.74
CA HIS A 66 -4.86 -8.99 5.98
C HIS A 66 -5.21 -7.89 6.97
N PHE A 67 -6.25 -7.13 6.67
CA PHE A 67 -6.69 -6.05 7.53
C PHE A 67 -8.20 -5.79 7.35
N LYS A 68 -8.89 -5.52 8.46
CA LYS A 68 -10.32 -5.17 8.47
C LYS A 68 -10.44 -3.65 8.40
N HIS A 69 -10.96 -3.15 7.29
CA HIS A 69 -11.15 -1.72 7.07
C HIS A 69 -12.52 -1.25 7.60
N GLU A 70 -12.61 -0.01 8.07
CA GLU A 70 -13.87 0.53 8.63
C GLU A 70 -15.00 0.63 7.60
N ALA A 71 -14.65 0.71 6.31
CA ALA A 71 -15.61 0.75 5.21
C ALA A 71 -16.23 -0.60 4.84
N ASP A 72 -15.70 -1.71 5.36
CA ASP A 72 -16.10 -3.04 4.92
C ASP A 72 -16.29 -3.97 6.13
N SER A 73 -17.28 -4.84 6.06
CA SER A 73 -17.47 -5.90 7.05
C SER A 73 -16.47 -7.05 6.84
N HIS A 74 -15.94 -7.19 5.62
CA HIS A 74 -14.97 -8.20 5.23
C HIS A 74 -13.52 -7.76 5.43
N THR A 75 -12.62 -8.75 5.51
CA THR A 75 -11.18 -8.53 5.58
C THR A 75 -10.63 -8.30 4.17
N LEU A 76 -9.89 -7.21 3.97
CA LEU A 76 -9.15 -7.00 2.73
C LEU A 76 -7.84 -7.78 2.77
N SER A 77 -7.46 -8.32 1.62
CA SER A 77 -6.20 -9.02 1.41
C SER A 77 -5.24 -8.18 0.57
N LEU A 78 -3.97 -8.12 0.99
CA LEU A 78 -2.92 -7.44 0.26
C LEU A 78 -2.46 -8.32 -0.91
N LEU A 79 -2.66 -7.83 -2.12
CA LEU A 79 -2.18 -8.47 -3.34
C LEU A 79 -0.93 -7.76 -3.84
N ALA A 80 0.05 -8.55 -4.29
CA ALA A 80 1.30 -8.04 -4.85
C ALA A 80 1.13 -7.42 -6.24
N ALA A 81 0.04 -7.76 -6.92
CA ALA A 81 -0.38 -7.21 -8.19
C ALA A 81 -1.92 -7.22 -8.26
N PRO A 82 -2.54 -6.34 -9.07
CA PRO A 82 -3.98 -6.32 -9.22
C PRO A 82 -4.49 -7.65 -9.79
N PRO A 83 -5.66 -8.16 -9.34
CA PRO A 83 -6.21 -9.44 -9.80
C PRO A 83 -6.83 -9.37 -11.21
N TYR A 84 -6.74 -8.21 -11.87
CA TYR A 84 -7.39 -7.93 -13.14
C TYR A 84 -6.45 -8.16 -14.34
N PRO A 85 -6.97 -8.60 -15.50
CA PRO A 85 -6.17 -8.86 -16.70
C PRO A 85 -5.35 -7.66 -17.18
N GLU A 86 -5.85 -6.44 -16.96
CA GLU A 86 -5.15 -5.21 -17.36
C GLU A 86 -3.95 -4.87 -16.46
N GLY A 87 -3.77 -5.59 -15.34
CA GLY A 87 -2.74 -5.31 -14.35
C GLY A 87 -2.92 -3.96 -13.65
N ALA A 88 -4.16 -3.47 -13.60
CA ALA A 88 -4.53 -2.20 -12.98
C ALA A 88 -5.88 -2.30 -12.27
N PHE A 89 -6.11 -1.43 -11.29
CA PHE A 89 -7.39 -1.26 -10.59
C PHE A 89 -7.71 0.23 -10.43
N GLU A 90 -8.97 0.54 -10.14
CA GLU A 90 -9.39 1.88 -9.72
C GLU A 90 -9.62 1.89 -8.21
N CYS A 91 -8.94 2.78 -7.49
CA CYS A 91 -9.05 2.82 -6.04
C CYS A 91 -10.37 3.47 -5.62
N ASN A 92 -11.21 2.74 -4.88
CA ASN A 92 -12.52 3.23 -4.44
C ASN A 92 -12.44 4.44 -3.49
N ALA A 93 -11.31 4.65 -2.81
CA ALA A 93 -11.14 5.78 -1.89
C ALA A 93 -10.77 7.10 -2.59
N CYS A 94 -10.03 7.05 -3.70
CA CYS A 94 -9.52 8.26 -4.36
C CYS A 94 -9.92 8.40 -5.83
N GLY A 95 -10.53 7.37 -6.42
CA GLY A 95 -10.96 7.34 -7.82
C GLY A 95 -9.81 7.32 -8.83
N THR A 96 -8.58 6.98 -8.42
CA THR A 96 -7.42 6.96 -9.31
C THR A 96 -6.88 5.55 -9.53
N LYS A 97 -6.25 5.34 -10.69
CA LYS A 97 -5.71 4.04 -11.08
C LYS A 97 -4.48 3.63 -10.24
N GLY A 98 -4.35 2.34 -9.95
CA GLY A 98 -3.18 1.73 -9.33
C GLY A 98 -2.71 0.49 -10.09
N THR A 99 -1.39 0.25 -10.11
CA THR A 99 -0.76 -0.90 -10.78
C THR A 99 0.21 -1.68 -9.88
N GLY A 100 0.48 -1.17 -8.67
CA GLY A 100 1.31 -1.84 -7.68
C GLY A 100 0.50 -2.75 -6.78
N PHE A 101 0.86 -2.77 -5.50
CA PHE A 101 0.09 -3.53 -4.52
C PHE A 101 -1.27 -2.88 -4.28
N CYS A 102 -2.28 -3.70 -4.03
CA CYS A 102 -3.61 -3.26 -3.63
C CYS A 102 -4.12 -4.06 -2.43
N TYR A 103 -4.98 -3.44 -1.64
CA TYR A 103 -5.87 -4.17 -0.76
C TYR A 103 -7.14 -4.46 -1.53
N HIS A 104 -7.46 -5.75 -1.64
CA HIS A 104 -8.60 -6.24 -2.40
C HIS A 104 -9.54 -7.04 -1.48
N CYS A 105 -10.84 -6.80 -1.61
CA CYS A 105 -11.87 -7.68 -1.08
C CYS A 105 -12.59 -8.39 -2.22
N GLU A 106 -12.51 -9.72 -2.27
CA GLU A 106 -13.20 -10.53 -3.28
C GLU A 106 -14.73 -10.41 -3.15
N ASN A 107 -15.26 -10.31 -1.93
CA ASN A 107 -16.70 -10.29 -1.68
C ASN A 107 -17.36 -8.96 -2.07
N CYS A 108 -16.68 -7.84 -1.81
CA CYS A 108 -17.21 -6.50 -2.05
C CYS A 108 -16.67 -5.85 -3.32
N HIS A 109 -15.69 -6.49 -3.99
CA HIS A 109 -14.92 -5.89 -5.09
C HIS A 109 -14.38 -4.50 -4.73
N LEU A 110 -13.91 -4.37 -3.49
CA LEU A 110 -13.33 -3.15 -2.95
C LEU A 110 -11.81 -3.19 -3.18
N ASP A 111 -11.30 -2.23 -3.94
CA ASP A 111 -9.88 -2.04 -4.20
C ASP A 111 -9.37 -0.72 -3.62
N LEU A 112 -8.31 -0.82 -2.83
CA LEU A 112 -7.66 0.34 -2.24
C LEU A 112 -6.17 0.33 -2.56
N HIS A 113 -5.62 1.50 -2.90
CA HIS A 113 -4.16 1.68 -2.85
C HIS A 113 -3.68 1.37 -1.43
N THR A 114 -2.49 0.80 -1.31
CA THR A 114 -1.87 0.53 -0.02
C THR A 114 -1.81 1.76 0.89
N VAL A 115 -1.58 2.96 0.34
CA VAL A 115 -1.60 4.20 1.13
C VAL A 115 -3.03 4.64 1.49
N CYS A 116 -3.98 4.45 0.59
CA CYS A 116 -5.37 4.83 0.80
C CYS A 116 -6.04 4.01 1.91
N ALA A 117 -5.71 2.71 2.02
CA ALA A 117 -6.24 1.82 3.04
C ALA A 117 -5.88 2.21 4.49
N PHE A 118 -4.84 3.03 4.68
CA PHE A 118 -4.40 3.51 6.00
C PHE A 118 -4.62 5.01 6.20
N LEU A 119 -5.37 5.68 5.32
CA LEU A 119 -5.74 7.07 5.55
C LEU A 119 -6.64 7.16 6.78
N ARG A 120 -6.45 8.24 7.54
CA ARG A 120 -7.28 8.51 8.72
C ARG A 120 -8.72 8.77 8.28
N SER A 121 -9.67 8.11 8.95
CA SER A 121 -11.10 8.37 8.80
C SER A 121 -11.54 9.70 9.40
N SER A 122 -10.62 10.50 9.97
CA SER A 122 -10.93 11.82 10.55
C SER A 122 -9.89 12.88 10.19
N VAL A 123 -10.36 14.05 9.75
CA VAL A 123 -9.55 15.22 9.38
C VAL A 123 -9.99 16.47 10.13
N LYS A 124 -9.02 17.22 10.67
CA LYS A 124 -9.23 18.57 11.20
C LYS A 124 -8.93 19.57 10.08
N SER A 125 -9.86 20.48 9.81
CA SER A 125 -9.71 21.53 8.80
C SER A 125 -9.94 22.88 9.44
N ASN A 126 -9.18 23.91 9.08
CA ASN A 126 -9.42 25.27 9.57
C ASN A 126 -10.77 25.84 9.11
N ALA A 127 -11.37 25.27 8.06
CA ALA A 127 -12.71 25.64 7.60
C ALA A 127 -13.82 25.16 8.54
N HIS A 128 -13.56 24.16 9.38
CA HIS A 128 -14.53 23.58 10.31
C HIS A 128 -13.99 23.57 11.74
N LYS A 129 -14.77 24.05 12.71
CA LYS A 129 -14.36 24.06 14.13
C LYS A 129 -14.35 22.66 14.78
N HIS A 130 -14.79 21.65 14.06
CA HIS A 130 -14.84 20.25 14.49
C HIS A 130 -14.11 19.35 13.50
N ALA A 131 -13.78 18.13 13.92
CA ALA A 131 -13.22 17.13 13.02
C ALA A 131 -14.31 16.60 12.07
N LEU A 132 -13.96 16.47 10.80
CA LEU A 132 -14.78 15.83 9.79
C LEU A 132 -14.43 14.33 9.81
N ASN A 133 -15.43 13.50 10.04
CA ASN A 133 -15.28 12.04 10.04
C ASN A 133 -15.86 11.48 8.75
N LEU A 134 -15.22 10.43 8.24
CA LEU A 134 -15.68 9.67 7.09
C LEU A 134 -16.86 8.80 7.52
N CYS A 135 -18.00 8.97 6.86
CA CYS A 135 -19.17 8.11 7.03
C CYS A 135 -19.27 7.21 5.80
N PHE A 136 -19.38 5.90 6.04
CA PHE A 136 -19.54 4.89 4.98
C PHE A 136 -21.00 4.58 4.68
N GLU A 137 -21.91 4.99 5.57
CA GLU A 137 -23.35 4.87 5.38
C GLU A 137 -23.92 6.17 4.79
N SER A 138 -24.83 6.02 3.83
CA SER A 138 -25.59 7.16 3.31
C SER A 138 -26.55 7.66 4.39
N PRO A 139 -26.49 8.96 4.77
CA PRO A 139 -27.44 9.52 5.73
C PRO A 139 -28.87 9.62 5.19
N TYR A 140 -29.08 9.37 3.89
CA TYR A 140 -30.37 9.52 3.23
C TYR A 140 -31.16 8.22 3.11
N GLY A 141 -30.61 7.09 3.60
CA GLY A 141 -31.20 5.76 3.47
C GLY A 141 -31.24 5.27 2.02
N ASP A 142 -31.27 3.95 1.85
CA ASP A 142 -31.52 3.36 0.55
C ASP A 142 -32.98 3.63 0.17
N LYS A 143 -33.22 4.44 -0.87
CA LYS A 143 -34.55 4.50 -1.48
C LYS A 143 -34.79 3.15 -2.17
N ALA A 144 -35.53 2.29 -1.49
CA ALA A 144 -36.17 1.11 -2.06
C ALA A 144 -37.17 1.51 -3.17
#